data_AF-A0A3B0TMA8-F1
#
_entry.id   AF-A0A3B0TMA8-F1
#
_cell.length_a   1.000
_cell.length_b   1.000
_cell.length_c   1.000
_cell.angle_alpha   90.00
_cell.angle_beta   90.00
_cell.angle_gamma   90.00
#
_symmetry.space_group_name_H-M   'P 1'
#
loop_
_entity.id
_entity.type
_entity.pdbx_description
1 polymer ?
#
loop_
_entity_poly.entity_id
_entity_poly.type
_entity_poly.pdbx_seq_one_letter_code
_entity_poly.pdbx_strand_id
1 'polypeptide(L)' 'PWIESVGPGVDVLATVFDPVSGREFPVFVRAGNVLAISFHPELTNDARVHELLLSLVAPGIDEER' A
#
# COMPACT_ATOMS: atom_id res chain seq x y z
N PRO A 1 -9.86 7.44 5.80
CA PRO A 1 -10.49 6.87 4.58
C PRO A 1 -9.99 5.44 4.38
N TRP A 2 -10.76 4.56 3.72
CA TRP A 2 -10.36 3.18 3.43
C TRP A 2 -10.92 2.70 2.09
N ILE A 3 -10.47 1.53 1.65
CA ILE A 3 -10.91 0.87 0.41
C ILE A 3 -12.08 -0.07 0.74
N GLU A 4 -13.20 0.08 0.03
CA GLU A 4 -14.42 -0.72 0.27
C GLU A 4 -14.36 -2.14 -0.33
N SER A 5 -13.62 -2.33 -1.43
CA SER A 5 -13.48 -3.63 -2.10
C SER A 5 -12.19 -3.72 -2.91
N VAL A 6 -11.71 -4.97 -3.09
CA VAL A 6 -10.54 -5.28 -3.92
C VAL A 6 -10.90 -6.38 -4.92
N GLY A 7 -10.36 -6.28 -6.13
CA GLY A 7 -10.55 -7.28 -7.19
C GLY A 7 -9.47 -8.38 -7.17
N PRO A 8 -9.59 -9.40 -8.03
CA PRO A 8 -8.54 -10.40 -8.21
C PRO A 8 -7.21 -9.76 -8.64
N GLY A 9 -6.09 -10.29 -8.12
CA GLY A 9 -4.75 -9.77 -8.45
C GLY A 9 -4.36 -8.47 -7.73
N VAL A 10 -5.16 -8.03 -6.75
CA VAL A 10 -4.82 -6.91 -5.85
C VAL A 10 -4.27 -7.48 -4.54
N ASP A 11 -3.04 -7.11 -4.21
CA ASP A 11 -2.41 -7.45 -2.95
C ASP A 11 -2.75 -6.39 -1.91
N VAL A 12 -3.25 -6.82 -0.75
CA VAL A 12 -3.48 -5.95 0.41
C VAL A 12 -2.21 -5.91 1.26
N LEU A 13 -1.54 -4.76 1.28
CA LEU A 13 -0.27 -4.57 2.00
C LEU A 13 -0.48 -4.08 3.44
N ALA A 14 -1.58 -3.37 3.71
CA ALA A 14 -1.95 -2.93 5.05
C ALA A 14 -3.47 -2.77 5.21
N THR A 15 -3.94 -3.02 6.43
CA THR A 15 -5.32 -2.78 6.86
C THR A 15 -5.36 -1.85 8.07
N VAL A 16 -6.54 -1.30 8.36
CA VAL A 16 -6.84 -0.58 9.59
C VAL A 16 -8.08 -1.17 10.25
N PHE A 17 -8.02 -1.36 11.56
CA PHE A 17 -9.15 -1.78 12.36
C PHE A 17 -10.12 -0.62 12.60
N ASP A 18 -11.40 -0.83 12.30
CA ASP A 18 -12.48 0.04 12.75
C ASP A 18 -13.11 -0.52 14.03
N PRO A 19 -12.95 0.17 15.19
CA PRO A 19 -13.51 -0.30 16.45
C PRO A 19 -15.04 -0.24 16.50
N VAL A 20 -15.70 0.51 15.61
CA VAL A 20 -17.16 0.62 15.58
C VAL A 20 -17.79 -0.60 14.92
N SER A 21 -17.31 -0.97 13.72
CA SER A 21 -17.80 -2.16 13.02
C SER A 21 -17.09 -3.46 13.41
N GLY A 22 -15.95 -3.39 14.09
CA GLY A 22 -15.15 -4.55 14.48
C GLY A 22 -14.45 -5.25 13.31
N ARG A 23 -14.21 -4.53 12.21
CA ARG A 23 -13.66 -5.07 10.95
C ARG A 23 -12.35 -4.40 10.57
N GLU A 24 -11.53 -5.14 9.83
CA GLU A 24 -10.33 -4.62 9.16
C GLU A 24 -10.68 -4.13 7.76
N PHE A 25 -10.18 -2.95 7.40
CA PHE A 25 -10.36 -2.36 6.07
C PHE A 25 -9.01 -2.13 5.38
N PRO A 26 -8.86 -2.49 4.09
CA PRO A 26 -7.63 -2.21 3.35
C PRO A 26 -7.37 -0.70 3.24
N VAL A 27 -6.11 -0.31 3.44
CA VAL A 27 -5.66 1.09 3.35
C VAL A 27 -4.41 1.26 2.49
N PHE A 28 -3.71 0.18 2.18
CA PHE A 28 -2.59 0.15 1.25
C PHE A 28 -2.70 -1.11 0.39
N VAL A 29 -2.79 -0.93 -0.93
CA VAL A 29 -2.88 -2.02 -1.90
C VAL A 29 -1.90 -1.87 -3.05
N ARG A 30 -1.61 -2.99 -3.72
CA ARG A 30 -0.81 -3.05 -4.94
C ARG A 30 -1.51 -3.89 -6.00
N ALA A 31 -1.44 -3.44 -7.26
CA ALA A 31 -1.85 -4.21 -8.42
C ALA A 31 -0.78 -4.06 -9.52
N GLY A 32 0.06 -5.08 -9.69
CA GLY A 32 1.19 -5.01 -10.62
C GLY A 32 2.15 -3.85 -10.29
N ASN A 33 2.24 -2.87 -11.18
CA ASN A 33 3.07 -1.66 -11.03
C ASN A 33 2.30 -0.46 -10.44
N VAL A 34 1.08 -0.64 -9.94
CA VAL A 34 0.26 0.41 -9.34
C VAL A 34 0.20 0.23 -7.82
N LEU A 35 0.44 1.32 -7.08
CA LEU A 35 0.21 1.42 -5.65
C LEU A 35 -0.96 2.38 -5.39
N ALA A 36 -1.80 2.06 -4.39
CA ALA A 36 -2.84 2.97 -3.92
C ALA A 36 -2.93 2.96 -2.39
N ILE A 37 -3.10 4.16 -1.81
CA ILE A 37 -3.21 4.39 -0.37
C ILE A 37 -4.42 5.27 -0.07
N SER A 38 -5.07 5.02 1.07
CA SER A 38 -6.21 5.81 1.55
C SER A 38 -5.83 6.78 2.68
N PHE A 39 -4.54 7.01 2.87
CA PHE A 39 -3.96 7.90 3.87
C PHE A 39 -2.88 8.78 3.24
N HIS A 40 -2.43 9.77 4.00
CA HIS A 40 -1.43 10.75 3.58
C HIS A 40 -0.05 10.39 4.16
N PRO A 41 0.82 9.69 3.41
CA PRO A 41 2.12 9.23 3.89
C PRO A 41 3.08 10.41 4.16
N GLU A 42 2.79 11.60 3.62
CA GLU A 42 3.54 12.83 3.80
C GLU A 42 3.30 13.49 5.17
N LEU A 43 2.29 13.08 5.93
CA LEU A 43 1.97 13.64 7.25
C LEU A 43 2.79 12.99 8.39
N THR A 44 3.82 12.23 8.05
CA THR A 44 4.79 11.64 8.97
C THR A 44 6.21 11.83 8.42
N ASN A 45 7.21 11.73 9.29
CA ASN A 45 8.62 11.73 8.90
C ASN A 45 9.12 10.33 8.45
N ASP A 46 8.24 9.33 8.42
CA ASP A 46 8.55 7.98 7.94
C ASP A 46 8.48 7.91 6.41
N ALA A 47 9.63 7.71 5.77
CA ALA A 47 9.76 7.73 4.32
C ALA A 47 9.46 6.38 3.64
N ARG A 48 9.18 5.30 4.38
CA ARG A 48 9.15 3.93 3.82
C ARG A 48 8.17 3.74 2.66
N VAL A 49 7.02 4.42 2.67
CA VAL A 49 6.05 4.36 1.55
C VAL A 49 6.62 5.02 0.29
N HIS A 50 7.30 6.15 0.45
CA HIS A 50 7.96 6.85 -0.66
C HIS A 50 9.16 6.07 -1.18
N GLU A 51 9.97 5.49 -0.28
CA GLU A 51 11.09 4.62 -0.63
C GLU A 51 10.62 3.40 -1.43
N LEU A 52 9.53 2.76 -1.01
CA LEU A 52 8.91 1.66 -1.75
C LEU A 52 8.43 2.12 -3.13
N LEU A 53 7.78 3.27 -3.25
CA LEU A 53 7.36 3.79 -4.56
C LEU A 53 8.57 4.02 -5.48
N LEU A 54 9.65 4.62 -4.97
CA LEU A 54 10.86 4.88 -5.73
C LEU A 54 11.59 3.60 -6.13
N SER A 55 11.63 2.58 -5.25
CA SER A 55 12.25 1.30 -5.56
C SER A 55 11.54 0.54 -6.69
N LEU A 56 10.24 0.80 -6.90
CA LEU A 56 9.48 0.22 -8.02
C LEU A 56 9.74 0.92 -9.36
N VAL A 57 10.30 2.13 -9.35
CA VAL A 57 10.57 2.94 -10.56
C VAL A 57 12.06 2.94 -10.92
N ALA A 58 12.94 2.70 -9.94
CA ALA A 58 14.36 2.51 -10.20
C ALA A 58 14.56 1.36 -11.21
N PRO A 59 15.49 1.50 -12.18
CA PRO A 59 15.80 0.41 -13.10
C PRO A 59 16.15 -0.83 -12.30
N GLY A 60 15.52 -1.96 -12.65
CA GLY A 60 15.68 -3.22 -11.95
C GLY A 60 17.15 -3.54 -11.73
N ILE A 61 17.60 -3.43 -10.49
CA ILE A 61 18.60 -4.36 -10.02
C ILE A 61 17.83 -5.68 -9.89
N ASP A 62 17.94 -6.52 -10.91
CA ASP A 62 17.48 -7.90 -10.82
C ASP A 62 18.14 -8.51 -9.58
N GLU A 63 17.35 -8.68 -8.51
CA GLU A 63 17.72 -9.53 -7.38
C GLU A 63 17.58 -10.99 -7.84
N GLU A 64 18.50 -11.40 -8.72
CA GLU A 64 18.92 -12.79 -8.82
C GLU A 64 20.35 -12.89 -8.27
N ARG A 65 20.46 -12.95 -6.93
CA ARG A 65 21.50 -13.68 -6.20
C ARG A 65 20.96 -14.23 -4.88
#